data_AF-A0A242KYG1-F1
#
_entry.id   AF-A0A242KYG1-F1
#
_cell.length_a   1.000
_cell.length_b   1.000
_cell.length_c   1.000
_cell.angle_alpha   90.00
_cell.angle_beta   90.00
_cell.angle_gamma   90.00
#
_symmetry.space_group_name_H-M   'P 1'
#
loop_
_entity.id
_entity.type
_entity.pdbx_description
1 polymer ?
#
loop_
_entity_poly.entity_id
_entity_poly.type
_entity_poly.pdbx_seq_one_letter_code
_entity_poly.pdbx_strand_id
1 'polypeptide(L)'
;MSAKKMFKEMSRDEAIDWLLEQAAIHYDGDEANAHAMATEFSPGFATPETVMQASGQFLKDNELGFRYPNILDVPCGMYATTNQWFKNGQITQTGDGAIIKLIVMAEHAQRKLLIYCEGYGGELYVWRTHGSNDYNSPGWRKFTTTFPLFEGSASGVGTTINLKDSMRKYSTMKLFISGWGGQVFETQSTTGPYLSFCNVYDTSPGMEMYEMRLERVTDTQYRIARSDRQHISASGVVVRTPNTPITISKIEGVK
;
A
#
# COMPACT_ATOMS: atom_id res chain seq x y z
N MET A 1 -42.94 6.75 -8.87
CA MET A 1 -43.37 7.99 -9.56
C MET A 1 -42.30 9.05 -9.27
N SER A 2 -41.77 9.77 -10.27
CA SER A 2 -40.68 10.76 -10.03
C SER A 2 -41.21 11.92 -9.18
N ALA A 3 -40.52 12.28 -8.09
CA ALA A 3 -40.91 13.36 -7.15
C ALA A 3 -41.26 14.69 -7.86
N LYS A 4 -40.66 14.94 -9.03
CA LYS A 4 -40.89 16.14 -9.84
C LYS A 4 -42.29 16.21 -10.49
N LYS A 5 -42.96 15.06 -10.69
CA LYS A 5 -44.36 15.02 -11.16
C LYS A 5 -45.36 15.29 -10.03
N MET A 6 -45.03 14.86 -8.81
CA MET A 6 -45.90 14.98 -7.63
C MET A 6 -46.22 16.45 -7.29
N PHE A 7 -45.22 17.34 -7.33
CA PHE A 7 -45.40 18.76 -6.96
C PHE A 7 -46.12 19.62 -8.00
N LYS A 8 -46.15 19.21 -9.27
CA LYS A 8 -46.84 19.98 -10.33
C LYS A 8 -48.36 19.76 -10.32
N GLU A 9 -48.81 18.71 -9.66
CA GLU A 9 -50.21 18.27 -9.64
C GLU A 9 -50.90 18.60 -8.31
N MET A 10 -50.14 19.02 -7.29
CA MET A 10 -50.67 19.49 -6.01
C MET A 10 -51.16 20.93 -6.10
N SER A 11 -52.30 21.21 -5.46
CA SER A 11 -52.70 22.58 -5.17
C SER A 11 -51.70 23.23 -4.19
N ARG A 12 -51.72 24.57 -4.12
CA ARG A 12 -50.82 25.33 -3.25
C ARG A 12 -50.96 24.91 -1.78
N ASP A 13 -52.19 24.68 -1.33
CA ASP A 13 -52.45 24.38 0.08
C ASP A 13 -52.01 22.93 0.41
N GLU A 14 -52.24 21.97 -0.50
CA GLU A 14 -51.71 20.60 -0.36
C GLU A 14 -50.18 20.56 -0.33
N ALA A 15 -49.51 21.41 -1.12
CA ALA A 15 -48.06 21.51 -1.11
C ALA A 15 -47.53 22.13 0.20
N ILE A 16 -48.25 23.11 0.77
CA ILE A 16 -47.92 23.71 2.07
C ILE A 16 -48.12 22.70 3.19
N ASP A 17 -49.24 21.99 3.22
CA ASP A 17 -49.53 20.97 4.24
C ASP A 17 -48.51 19.83 4.17
N TRP A 18 -48.15 19.37 2.96
CA TRP A 18 -47.11 18.37 2.79
C TRP A 18 -45.74 18.87 3.28
N LEU A 19 -45.35 20.11 2.97
CA LEU A 19 -44.09 20.69 3.46
C LEU A 19 -44.08 20.84 4.99
N LEU A 20 -45.21 21.23 5.58
CA LEU A 20 -45.37 21.34 7.04
C LEU A 20 -45.33 19.98 7.70
N GLU A 21 -45.90 18.94 7.09
CA GLU A 21 -45.81 17.55 7.56
C GLU A 21 -44.35 17.06 7.51
N GLN A 22 -43.65 17.27 6.39
CA GLN A 22 -42.23 16.92 6.27
C GLN A 22 -41.35 17.70 7.28
N ALA A 23 -41.66 18.97 7.52
CA ALA A 23 -40.96 19.78 8.50
C ALA A 23 -41.27 19.34 9.94
N ALA A 24 -42.53 19.08 10.28
CA ALA A 24 -42.95 18.60 11.59
C ALA A 24 -42.28 17.25 11.93
N ILE A 25 -42.21 16.33 10.95
CA ILE A 25 -41.44 15.08 11.06
C ILE A 25 -39.95 15.33 11.37
N HIS A 26 -39.39 16.44 10.89
CA HIS A 26 -37.98 16.81 11.13
C HIS A 26 -37.74 17.60 12.44
N TYR A 27 -38.75 18.22 13.03
CA TYR A 27 -38.60 19.16 14.15
C TYR A 27 -39.09 18.64 15.51
N ASP A 28 -39.99 17.67 15.58
CA ASP A 28 -40.65 17.28 16.86
C ASP A 28 -40.76 15.77 17.06
N GLY A 29 -39.65 15.04 16.86
CA GLY A 29 -39.64 13.57 16.75
C GLY A 29 -40.45 12.78 17.81
N ASP A 30 -41.55 12.16 17.38
CA ASP A 30 -41.82 10.70 17.36
C ASP A 30 -43.10 10.42 16.51
N GLU A 31 -43.46 9.26 15.96
CA GLU A 31 -43.24 7.85 16.30
C GLU A 31 -42.47 7.07 15.22
N ALA A 32 -41.14 6.96 15.39
CA ALA A 32 -40.17 6.03 14.75
C ALA A 32 -38.77 6.66 14.55
N ASN A 33 -38.53 7.85 15.12
CA ASN A 33 -37.24 8.55 15.23
C ASN A 33 -36.60 9.08 13.92
N ALA A 34 -37.02 10.28 13.48
CA ALA A 34 -36.24 11.09 12.53
C ALA A 34 -34.90 11.61 13.11
N HIS A 35 -34.74 11.57 14.44
CA HIS A 35 -33.48 11.84 15.16
C HIS A 35 -32.66 10.59 15.49
N ALA A 36 -33.12 9.38 15.11
CA ALA A 36 -32.28 8.21 15.25
C ALA A 36 -31.08 8.33 14.31
N MET A 37 -29.93 7.86 14.78
CA MET A 37 -28.81 7.54 13.90
C MET A 37 -29.36 6.70 12.74
N ALA A 38 -29.10 7.11 11.49
CA ALA A 38 -29.53 6.31 10.36
C ALA A 38 -28.92 4.91 10.50
N THR A 39 -29.75 3.90 10.27
CA THR A 39 -29.31 2.50 10.31
C THR A 39 -29.33 1.95 8.89
N GLU A 40 -28.82 0.74 8.70
CA GLU A 40 -28.88 0.03 7.41
C GLU A 40 -30.33 -0.14 6.89
N PHE A 41 -31.35 0.05 7.74
CA PHE A 41 -32.76 -0.19 7.44
C PHE A 41 -33.66 1.05 7.49
N SER A 42 -33.13 2.23 7.86
CA SER A 42 -33.93 3.46 7.92
C SER A 42 -33.08 4.73 7.68
N PRO A 43 -33.48 5.60 6.73
CA PRO A 43 -32.89 6.92 6.58
C PRO A 43 -33.38 7.80 7.75
N GLY A 44 -32.51 8.05 8.73
CA GLY A 44 -32.73 9.09 9.76
C GLY A 44 -32.42 10.49 9.19
N PHE A 45 -31.94 11.41 10.03
CA PHE A 45 -31.51 12.77 9.63
C PHE A 45 -30.37 12.80 8.57
N ALA A 46 -29.67 11.68 8.44
CA ALA A 46 -28.65 11.47 7.43
C ALA A 46 -29.02 10.21 6.62
N THR A 47 -28.62 10.13 5.36
CA THR A 47 -28.84 8.91 4.59
C THR A 47 -28.05 7.75 5.21
N PRO A 48 -28.48 6.49 5.07
CA PRO A 48 -27.73 5.34 5.54
C PRO A 48 -26.28 5.35 5.05
N GLU A 49 -26.03 5.80 3.81
CA GLU A 49 -24.68 5.93 3.26
C GLU A 49 -23.82 6.94 4.04
N THR A 50 -24.42 8.07 4.43
CA THR A 50 -23.74 9.11 5.21
C THR A 50 -23.40 8.59 6.60
N VAL A 51 -24.30 7.83 7.23
CA VAL A 51 -24.04 7.24 8.56
C VAL A 51 -23.07 6.06 8.48
N MET A 52 -23.14 5.23 7.45
CA MET A 52 -22.14 4.18 7.19
C MET A 52 -20.75 4.79 7.06
N GLN A 53 -20.59 5.83 6.25
CA GLN A 53 -19.31 6.52 6.11
C GLN A 53 -18.86 7.18 7.42
N ALA A 54 -19.75 7.85 8.15
CA ALA A 54 -19.42 8.42 9.46
C ALA A 54 -18.99 7.36 10.49
N SER A 55 -19.54 6.15 10.38
CA SER A 55 -19.25 5.00 11.24
C SER A 55 -18.02 4.19 10.79
N GLY A 56 -17.27 4.65 9.78
CA GLY A 56 -16.09 3.94 9.28
C GLY A 56 -16.38 2.79 8.31
N GLN A 57 -17.63 2.64 7.86
CA GLN A 57 -18.02 1.59 6.92
C GLN A 57 -17.87 2.05 5.46
N PHE A 58 -17.48 1.10 4.61
CA PHE A 58 -17.32 1.35 3.19
C PHE A 58 -18.66 1.26 2.46
N LEU A 59 -18.94 2.22 1.58
CA LEU A 59 -20.07 2.15 0.67
C LEU A 59 -19.80 1.12 -0.42
N LYS A 60 -20.65 0.10 -0.51
CA LYS A 60 -20.56 -0.87 -1.60
C LYS A 60 -21.07 -0.23 -2.88
N ASP A 61 -20.19 -0.08 -3.85
CA ASP A 61 -20.53 0.45 -5.17
C ASP A 61 -19.63 -0.18 -6.22
N ASN A 62 -20.14 -1.20 -6.90
CA ASN A 62 -19.40 -1.90 -7.94
C ASN A 62 -19.39 -1.17 -9.29
N GLU A 63 -19.88 0.07 -9.40
CA GLU A 63 -19.92 0.83 -10.65
C GLU A 63 -19.22 2.19 -10.52
N LEU A 64 -18.46 2.39 -9.44
CA LEU A 64 -17.84 3.66 -9.10
C LEU A 64 -16.97 4.22 -10.22
N GLY A 65 -16.14 3.39 -10.86
CA GLY A 65 -15.28 3.80 -11.97
C GLY A 65 -15.99 3.98 -13.31
N PHE A 66 -17.20 3.44 -13.48
CA PHE A 66 -18.05 3.79 -14.63
C PHE A 66 -18.66 5.19 -14.45
N ARG A 67 -19.03 5.56 -13.21
CA ARG A 67 -19.53 6.90 -12.88
C ARG A 67 -18.41 7.95 -12.87
N TYR A 68 -17.22 7.56 -12.44
CA TYR A 68 -16.02 8.39 -12.38
C TYR A 68 -14.86 7.72 -13.14
N PRO A 69 -14.80 7.83 -14.48
CA PRO A 69 -13.76 7.20 -15.29
C PRO A 69 -12.33 7.60 -14.91
N ASN A 70 -12.16 8.79 -14.35
CA ASN A 70 -10.93 9.25 -13.73
C ASN A 70 -11.03 9.11 -12.20
N ILE A 71 -10.08 8.40 -11.60
CA ILE A 71 -10.09 8.10 -10.17
C ILE A 71 -9.95 9.36 -9.32
N LEU A 72 -9.33 10.40 -9.85
CA LEU A 72 -9.18 11.68 -9.15
C LEU A 72 -10.50 12.45 -9.06
N ASP A 73 -11.50 12.11 -9.87
CA ASP A 73 -12.83 12.74 -9.85
C ASP A 73 -13.76 12.07 -8.81
N VAL A 74 -13.36 10.93 -8.24
CA VAL A 74 -14.11 10.26 -7.19
C VAL A 74 -14.29 11.22 -6.00
N PRO A 75 -15.52 11.40 -5.47
CA PRO A 75 -15.78 12.23 -4.30
C PRO A 75 -15.08 11.70 -3.05
N CYS A 76 -14.97 12.55 -2.01
CA CYS A 76 -14.47 12.11 -0.72
C CYS A 76 -15.42 11.05 -0.12
N GLY A 77 -14.85 10.01 0.48
CA GLY A 77 -15.62 8.91 1.05
C GLY A 77 -14.81 7.61 1.16
N MET A 78 -15.47 6.58 1.68
CA MET A 78 -14.95 5.22 1.76
C MET A 78 -15.81 4.31 0.88
N TYR A 79 -15.19 3.62 -0.07
CA TYR A 79 -15.85 2.82 -1.10
C TYR A 79 -15.30 1.39 -1.17
N ALA A 80 -16.18 0.39 -1.15
CA ALA A 80 -15.88 -0.99 -1.49
C ALA A 80 -16.37 -1.24 -2.92
N THR A 81 -15.44 -1.38 -3.86
CA THR A 81 -15.72 -1.38 -5.31
C THR A 81 -14.87 -2.42 -6.05
N THR A 82 -14.93 -2.40 -7.37
CA THR A 82 -14.06 -3.20 -8.25
C THR A 82 -13.09 -2.27 -9.00
N ASN A 83 -11.90 -2.77 -9.35
CA ASN A 83 -10.92 -1.99 -10.09
C ASN A 83 -11.35 -1.81 -11.56
N GLN A 84 -12.03 -0.70 -11.83
CA GLN A 84 -12.48 -0.30 -13.17
C GLN A 84 -11.50 0.65 -13.89
N TRP A 85 -10.43 1.03 -13.20
CA TRP A 85 -9.39 1.94 -13.66
C TRP A 85 -8.14 1.21 -14.18
N PHE A 86 -8.19 -0.12 -14.27
CA PHE A 86 -7.08 -0.91 -14.79
C PHE A 86 -6.84 -0.63 -16.27
N LYS A 87 -7.90 -0.70 -17.09
CA LYS A 87 -7.81 -0.58 -18.55
C LYS A 87 -7.36 0.81 -19.02
N ASN A 88 -7.59 1.85 -18.23
CA ASN A 88 -7.12 3.21 -18.54
C ASN A 88 -5.80 3.57 -17.84
N GLY A 89 -5.13 2.60 -17.20
CA GLY A 89 -3.79 2.74 -16.65
C GLY A 89 -3.69 3.50 -15.32
N GLN A 90 -4.81 3.79 -14.65
CA GLN A 90 -4.79 4.59 -13.43
C GLN A 90 -4.59 3.74 -12.16
N ILE A 91 -5.12 2.50 -12.08
CA ILE A 91 -4.73 1.50 -11.06
C ILE A 91 -4.27 0.25 -11.78
N THR A 92 -2.95 0.06 -11.88
CA THR A 92 -2.34 -1.07 -12.60
C THR A 92 -1.79 -2.15 -11.66
N GLN A 93 -1.80 -1.90 -10.35
CA GLN A 93 -1.21 -2.76 -9.33
C GLN A 93 -2.03 -4.05 -9.10
N THR A 94 -3.31 -4.02 -9.42
CA THR A 94 -4.21 -5.18 -9.32
C THR A 94 -5.09 -5.24 -10.56
N GLY A 95 -5.43 -6.45 -11.00
CA GLY A 95 -6.14 -6.68 -12.26
C GLY A 95 -7.50 -6.00 -12.39
N ASP A 96 -7.99 -5.94 -13.63
CA ASP A 96 -9.32 -5.45 -14.00
C ASP A 96 -10.43 -6.21 -13.25
N GLY A 97 -11.39 -5.49 -12.69
CA GLY A 97 -12.52 -6.05 -11.94
C GLY A 97 -12.18 -6.61 -10.56
N ALA A 98 -10.93 -6.52 -10.10
CA ALA A 98 -10.55 -6.99 -8.77
C ALA A 98 -11.26 -6.21 -7.65
N ILE A 99 -11.57 -6.87 -6.54
CA ILE A 99 -12.20 -6.20 -5.39
C ILE A 99 -11.19 -5.28 -4.72
N ILE A 100 -11.58 -4.03 -4.51
CA ILE A 100 -10.75 -3.00 -3.88
C ILE A 100 -11.54 -2.22 -2.83
N LYS A 101 -10.81 -1.68 -1.85
CA LYS A 101 -11.31 -0.65 -0.95
C LYS A 101 -10.58 0.65 -1.28
N LEU A 102 -11.33 1.72 -1.51
CA LEU A 102 -10.83 3.04 -1.85
C LEU A 102 -11.28 4.03 -0.78
N ILE A 103 -10.33 4.75 -0.19
CA ILE A 103 -10.58 5.86 0.72
C ILE A 103 -10.13 7.12 0.00
N VAL A 104 -11.01 8.09 -0.14
CA VAL A 104 -10.72 9.40 -0.74
C VAL A 104 -10.94 10.46 0.33
N MET A 105 -9.89 11.19 0.64
CA MET A 105 -9.92 12.32 1.56
C MET A 105 -9.42 13.56 0.84
N ALA A 106 -9.96 14.73 1.16
CA ALA A 106 -9.49 15.98 0.62
C ALA A 106 -9.82 17.13 1.57
N GLU A 107 -8.90 18.08 1.72
CA GLU A 107 -9.22 19.39 2.28
C GLU A 107 -9.66 20.37 1.17
N HIS A 108 -9.20 20.17 -0.07
CA HIS A 108 -9.55 20.96 -1.24
C HIS A 108 -9.57 20.07 -2.49
N ALA A 109 -10.30 20.47 -3.55
CA ALA A 109 -10.45 19.68 -4.77
C ALA A 109 -9.12 19.26 -5.43
N GLN A 110 -8.09 20.10 -5.29
CA GLN A 110 -6.74 19.87 -5.82
C GLN A 110 -5.78 19.17 -4.83
N ARG A 111 -6.21 18.94 -3.59
CA ARG A 111 -5.41 18.36 -2.51
C ARG A 111 -6.13 17.14 -1.96
N LYS A 112 -6.07 16.04 -2.73
CA LYS A 112 -6.66 14.76 -2.38
C LYS A 112 -5.60 13.77 -1.89
N LEU A 113 -6.01 12.92 -0.97
CA LEU A 113 -5.31 11.73 -0.51
C LEU A 113 -6.20 10.53 -0.83
N LEU A 114 -5.75 9.71 -1.76
CA LEU A 114 -6.40 8.45 -2.09
C LEU A 114 -5.61 7.32 -1.46
N ILE A 115 -6.28 6.45 -0.72
CA ILE A 115 -5.72 5.22 -0.18
C ILE A 115 -6.47 4.06 -0.82
N TYR A 116 -5.72 3.20 -1.47
CA TYR A 116 -6.22 2.01 -2.14
C TYR A 116 -5.73 0.78 -1.36
N CYS A 117 -6.65 -0.15 -1.07
CA CYS A 117 -6.37 -1.44 -0.46
C CYS A 117 -6.87 -2.56 -1.37
N GLU A 118 -5.98 -3.48 -1.72
CA GLU A 118 -6.33 -4.68 -2.47
C GLU A 118 -7.16 -5.63 -1.59
N GLY A 119 -8.29 -6.12 -2.12
CA GLY A 119 -9.19 -6.98 -1.37
C GLY A 119 -8.58 -8.32 -0.93
N TYR A 120 -7.80 -8.97 -1.80
CA TYR A 120 -7.25 -10.31 -1.54
C TYR A 120 -5.77 -10.29 -1.10
N GLY A 121 -4.92 -9.54 -1.81
CA GLY A 121 -3.49 -9.44 -1.45
C GLY A 121 -3.22 -8.60 -0.20
N GLY A 122 -4.18 -7.73 0.19
CA GLY A 122 -4.05 -6.85 1.35
C GLY A 122 -3.00 -5.75 1.16
N GLU A 123 -2.50 -5.57 -0.06
CA GLU A 123 -1.53 -4.54 -0.38
C GLU A 123 -2.17 -3.15 -0.30
N LEU A 124 -1.43 -2.20 0.26
CA LEU A 124 -1.90 -0.84 0.51
C LEU A 124 -1.11 0.14 -0.35
N TYR A 125 -1.81 1.06 -0.98
CA TYR A 125 -1.23 2.09 -1.84
C TYR A 125 -1.80 3.46 -1.51
N VAL A 126 -1.01 4.49 -1.80
CA VAL A 126 -1.40 5.89 -1.60
C VAL A 126 -1.08 6.72 -2.83
N TRP A 127 -2.02 7.59 -3.21
CA TRP A 127 -1.80 8.66 -4.16
C TRP A 127 -2.11 9.99 -3.47
N ARG A 128 -1.11 10.86 -3.41
CA ARG A 128 -1.25 12.24 -2.93
C ARG A 128 -1.30 13.20 -4.11
N THR A 129 -2.33 14.02 -4.20
CA THR A 129 -2.40 15.11 -5.17
C THR A 129 -2.20 16.44 -4.47
N HIS A 130 -1.60 17.39 -5.19
CA HIS A 130 -1.46 18.77 -4.78
C HIS A 130 -1.70 19.66 -6.01
N GLY A 131 -1.99 20.95 -5.80
CA GLY A 131 -2.19 21.91 -6.90
C GLY A 131 -0.95 22.13 -7.77
N SER A 132 0.22 21.62 -7.36
CA SER A 132 1.45 21.57 -8.14
C SER A 132 2.18 20.24 -7.89
N ASN A 133 2.90 19.75 -8.90
CA ASN A 133 3.64 18.47 -8.85
C ASN A 133 5.03 18.60 -8.21
N ASP A 134 5.36 19.73 -7.61
CA ASP A 134 6.74 20.06 -7.21
C ASP A 134 7.20 19.29 -5.96
N TYR A 135 6.26 18.89 -5.10
CA TYR A 135 6.56 18.22 -3.82
C TYR A 135 6.23 16.73 -3.80
N ASN A 136 5.26 16.30 -4.61
CA ASN A 136 4.85 14.91 -4.68
C ASN A 136 4.81 14.47 -6.13
N SER A 137 5.70 13.54 -6.50
CA SER A 137 5.58 12.82 -7.77
C SER A 137 4.18 12.21 -7.87
N PRO A 138 3.46 12.45 -8.99
CA PRO A 138 2.12 11.90 -9.20
C PRO A 138 2.18 10.37 -9.28
N GLY A 139 1.08 9.73 -8.93
CA GLY A 139 0.90 8.28 -9.03
C GLY A 139 0.81 7.55 -7.70
N TRP A 140 0.51 6.26 -7.79
CA TRP A 140 0.40 5.36 -6.65
C TRP A 140 1.75 4.96 -6.08
N ARG A 141 1.84 4.96 -4.75
CA ARG A 141 3.00 4.49 -3.97
C ARG A 141 2.55 3.37 -3.04
N LYS A 142 3.30 2.28 -2.98
CA LYS A 142 3.00 1.14 -2.09
C LYS A 142 3.43 1.47 -0.66
N PHE A 143 2.57 1.19 0.32
CA PHE A 143 2.97 1.05 1.70
C PHE A 143 3.64 -0.30 1.89
N THR A 144 4.89 -0.27 2.36
CA THR A 144 5.61 -1.48 2.73
C THR A 144 5.82 -1.49 4.22
N THR A 145 5.58 -2.65 4.82
CA THR A 145 5.86 -2.93 6.22
C THR A 145 7.15 -3.72 6.30
N THR A 146 7.97 -3.44 7.31
CA THR A 146 9.17 -4.21 7.57
C THR A 146 9.15 -4.76 8.99
N PHE A 147 9.76 -5.93 9.17
CA PHE A 147 9.94 -6.54 10.47
C PHE A 147 11.40 -6.97 10.64
N PRO A 148 12.09 -6.57 11.72
CA PRO A 148 13.48 -6.95 11.95
C PRO A 148 13.55 -8.45 12.29
N LEU A 149 14.01 -9.26 11.35
CA LEU A 149 14.19 -10.71 11.50
C LEU A 149 15.51 -11.07 12.17
N PHE A 150 16.55 -10.28 11.97
CA PHE A 150 17.84 -10.46 12.60
C PHE A 150 18.51 -9.10 12.80
N GLU A 151 19.16 -8.91 13.94
CA GLU A 151 20.03 -7.77 14.24
C GLU A 151 21.24 -8.33 14.99
N GLY A 152 22.44 -8.00 14.53
CA GLY A 152 23.67 -8.55 15.10
C GLY A 152 24.84 -8.42 14.13
N SER A 153 25.77 -9.37 14.19
CA SER A 153 26.89 -9.45 13.24
C SER A 153 27.09 -10.90 12.83
N ALA A 154 26.82 -11.22 11.57
CA ALA A 154 27.05 -12.53 11.00
C ALA A 154 27.99 -12.42 9.81
N SER A 155 29.13 -13.12 9.87
CA SER A 155 30.14 -13.12 8.82
C SER A 155 30.81 -14.49 8.72
N GLY A 156 31.45 -14.75 7.57
CA GLY A 156 32.19 -15.99 7.32
C GLY A 156 31.30 -17.15 6.83
N VAL A 157 31.88 -18.00 5.99
CA VAL A 157 31.20 -19.19 5.45
C VAL A 157 30.96 -20.22 6.55
N GLY A 158 29.78 -20.85 6.53
CA GLY A 158 29.32 -21.80 7.54
C GLY A 158 28.56 -21.16 8.71
N THR A 159 28.67 -19.84 8.89
CA THR A 159 27.93 -19.12 9.92
C THR A 159 26.44 -19.23 9.70
N THR A 160 25.73 -19.59 10.77
CA THR A 160 24.29 -19.77 10.79
C THR A 160 23.62 -18.55 11.41
N ILE A 161 22.55 -18.07 10.78
CA ILE A 161 21.79 -16.88 11.17
C ILE A 161 20.38 -17.34 11.54
N ASN A 162 20.02 -17.17 12.80
CA ASN A 162 18.68 -17.45 13.30
C ASN A 162 17.79 -16.21 13.13
N LEU A 163 16.62 -16.40 12.53
CA LEU A 163 15.61 -15.37 12.32
C LEU A 163 14.57 -15.41 13.44
N LYS A 164 14.07 -14.24 13.83
CA LYS A 164 13.01 -14.07 14.83
C LYS A 164 11.64 -14.59 14.37
N ASP A 165 11.42 -14.69 13.05
CA ASP A 165 10.18 -15.23 12.47
C ASP A 165 10.45 -15.96 11.15
N SER A 166 9.45 -16.69 10.66
CA SER A 166 9.50 -17.44 9.40
C SER A 166 9.58 -16.50 8.20
N MET A 167 10.55 -16.73 7.32
CA MET A 167 10.75 -15.98 6.06
C MET A 167 9.52 -16.06 5.13
N ARG A 168 8.69 -17.11 5.23
CA ARG A 168 7.51 -17.33 4.37
C ARG A 168 6.39 -16.31 4.58
N LYS A 169 6.43 -15.55 5.69
CA LYS A 169 5.42 -14.52 5.98
C LYS A 169 5.67 -13.22 5.21
N TYR A 170 6.82 -13.09 4.58
CA TYR A 170 7.29 -11.90 3.90
C TYR A 170 7.45 -12.14 2.40
N SER A 171 7.17 -11.12 1.59
CA SER A 171 7.30 -11.19 0.13
C SER A 171 8.77 -11.12 -0.29
N THR A 172 9.53 -10.21 0.34
CA THR A 172 10.97 -10.02 0.13
C THR A 172 11.66 -9.86 1.47
N MET A 173 12.99 -9.80 1.44
CA MET A 173 13.82 -9.46 2.58
C MET A 173 14.87 -8.44 2.20
N LYS A 174 15.23 -7.58 3.15
CA LYS A 174 16.35 -6.64 3.05
C LYS A 174 17.51 -7.14 3.90
N LEU A 175 18.67 -7.26 3.26
CA LEU A 175 19.94 -7.62 3.88
C LEU A 175 20.79 -6.37 4.00
N PHE A 176 21.15 -6.02 5.23
CA PHE A 176 22.00 -4.87 5.52
C PHE A 176 23.43 -5.35 5.68
N ILE A 177 24.32 -4.83 4.84
CA ILE A 177 25.73 -5.18 4.85
C ILE A 177 26.50 -4.08 5.57
N SER A 178 27.24 -4.48 6.61
CA SER A 178 28.12 -3.57 7.36
C SER A 178 29.40 -3.31 6.57
N GLY A 179 29.91 -2.08 6.61
CA GLY A 179 31.03 -1.63 5.78
C GLY A 179 30.61 -1.22 4.37
N TRP A 180 31.57 -0.81 3.53
CA TRP A 180 31.37 -0.53 2.10
C TRP A 180 30.20 0.41 1.77
N GLY A 181 29.97 1.43 2.61
CA GLY A 181 28.90 2.42 2.41
C GLY A 181 27.54 2.03 2.96
N GLY A 182 27.41 0.91 3.69
CA GLY A 182 26.16 0.53 4.36
C GLY A 182 25.08 0.05 3.38
N GLN A 183 25.46 -0.84 2.46
CA GLN A 183 24.59 -1.29 1.38
C GLN A 183 23.41 -2.12 1.88
N VAL A 184 22.26 -1.95 1.23
CA VAL A 184 21.04 -2.71 1.51
C VAL A 184 20.61 -3.43 0.23
N PHE A 185 20.47 -4.75 0.31
CA PHE A 185 20.03 -5.58 -0.80
C PHE A 185 18.66 -6.15 -0.52
N GLU A 186 17.71 -5.93 -1.43
CA GLU A 186 16.40 -6.57 -1.37
C GLU A 186 16.36 -7.80 -2.26
N THR A 187 15.86 -8.92 -1.72
CA THR A 187 15.84 -10.21 -2.39
C THR A 187 14.58 -10.99 -2.03
N GLN A 188 14.28 -12.03 -2.79
CA GLN A 188 13.14 -12.92 -2.52
C GLN A 188 13.35 -13.66 -1.20
N SER A 189 12.29 -13.75 -0.38
CA SER A 189 12.37 -14.32 0.97
C SER A 189 12.57 -15.85 0.99
N THR A 190 12.15 -16.56 -0.06
CA THR A 190 12.07 -18.03 -0.04
C THR A 190 13.18 -18.75 -0.80
N THR A 191 13.84 -18.05 -1.73
CA THR A 191 15.00 -18.54 -2.47
C THR A 191 16.27 -18.12 -1.74
N GLY A 192 17.26 -19.01 -1.60
CA GLY A 192 18.52 -18.69 -0.93
C GLY A 192 19.14 -17.38 -1.47
N PRO A 193 19.16 -16.30 -0.68
CA PRO A 193 19.63 -14.99 -1.12
C PRO A 193 20.99 -15.02 -1.79
N TYR A 194 21.11 -14.30 -2.90
CA TYR A 194 22.37 -14.06 -3.58
C TYR A 194 22.56 -12.55 -3.72
N LEU A 195 23.72 -12.06 -3.28
CA LEU A 195 24.11 -10.67 -3.46
C LEU A 195 25.48 -10.61 -4.11
N SER A 196 25.62 -9.66 -5.02
CA SER A 196 26.86 -9.36 -5.72
C SER A 196 26.97 -7.85 -5.85
N PHE A 197 28.11 -7.30 -5.50
CA PHE A 197 28.38 -5.87 -5.65
C PHE A 197 29.83 -5.61 -6.01
N CYS A 198 30.08 -4.41 -6.51
CA CYS A 198 31.37 -4.00 -7.00
C CYS A 198 31.71 -2.63 -6.41
N ASN A 199 32.95 -2.47 -5.96
CA ASN A 199 33.50 -1.18 -5.57
C ASN A 199 34.72 -0.84 -6.43
N VAL A 200 34.80 0.44 -6.80
CA VAL A 200 35.95 1.02 -7.49
C VAL A 200 36.74 1.83 -6.46
N TYR A 201 38.07 1.78 -6.55
CA TYR A 201 38.91 2.59 -5.67
C TYR A 201 39.07 4.02 -6.20
N ASP A 202 39.13 4.97 -5.28
CA ASP A 202 39.41 6.39 -5.60
C ASP A 202 40.91 6.64 -5.86
N THR A 203 41.79 5.83 -5.26
CA THR A 203 43.23 6.10 -5.23
C THR A 203 44.07 5.33 -6.25
N SER A 204 43.51 4.34 -6.95
CA SER A 204 44.19 3.59 -8.01
C SER A 204 43.21 2.93 -8.98
N PRO A 205 43.60 2.70 -10.26
CA PRO A 205 42.77 1.95 -11.19
C PRO A 205 42.66 0.49 -10.71
N GLY A 206 41.48 0.12 -10.24
CA GLY A 206 41.23 -1.22 -9.73
C GLY A 206 39.78 -1.39 -9.28
N MET A 207 39.37 -2.65 -9.19
CA MET A 207 38.00 -3.03 -8.87
C MET A 207 38.00 -4.20 -7.89
N GLU A 208 37.10 -4.16 -6.91
CA GLU A 208 36.75 -5.31 -6.10
C GLU A 208 35.30 -5.70 -6.35
N MET A 209 35.11 -6.97 -6.68
CA MET A 209 33.81 -7.62 -6.77
C MET A 209 33.62 -8.50 -5.55
N TYR A 210 32.43 -8.45 -4.97
CA TYR A 210 32.04 -9.18 -3.78
C TYR A 210 30.84 -10.04 -4.11
N GLU A 211 30.83 -11.28 -3.62
CA GLU A 211 29.75 -12.24 -3.77
C GLU A 211 29.43 -12.82 -2.40
N MET A 212 28.15 -12.87 -2.03
CA MET A 212 27.68 -13.65 -0.89
C MET A 212 26.43 -14.41 -1.27
N ARG A 213 26.36 -15.67 -0.82
CA ARG A 213 25.17 -16.51 -0.96
C ARG A 213 24.76 -17.05 0.39
N LEU A 214 23.48 -16.85 0.71
CA LEU A 214 22.81 -17.51 1.81
C LEU A 214 22.07 -18.74 1.31
N GLU A 215 22.09 -19.79 2.12
CA GLU A 215 21.34 -21.00 1.90
C GLU A 215 20.31 -21.16 3.00
N ARG A 216 19.08 -21.45 2.63
CA ARG A 216 18.00 -21.72 3.58
C ARG A 216 18.25 -23.07 4.22
N VAL A 217 18.38 -23.09 5.54
CA VAL A 217 18.48 -24.33 6.32
C VAL A 217 17.07 -24.73 6.79
N THR A 218 16.34 -23.78 7.36
CA THR A 218 14.93 -23.91 7.75
C THR A 218 14.19 -22.61 7.43
N ASP A 219 12.88 -22.55 7.70
CA ASP A 219 12.06 -21.33 7.49
C ASP A 219 12.48 -20.16 8.37
N THR A 220 13.25 -20.41 9.43
CA THR A 220 13.73 -19.42 10.40
C THR A 220 15.26 -19.38 10.47
N GLN A 221 15.96 -19.96 9.49
CA GLN A 221 17.41 -20.06 9.55
C GLN A 221 18.06 -20.01 8.17
N TYR A 222 19.07 -19.15 8.05
CA TYR A 222 20.00 -19.15 6.93
C TYR A 222 21.39 -19.61 7.36
N ARG A 223 22.17 -20.08 6.39
CA ARG A 223 23.60 -20.29 6.52
C ARG A 223 24.33 -19.52 5.43
N ILE A 224 25.43 -18.86 5.77
CA ILE A 224 26.33 -18.26 4.77
C ILE A 224 27.03 -19.40 4.04
N ALA A 225 26.60 -19.69 2.82
CA ALA A 225 27.12 -20.80 2.01
C ALA A 225 28.32 -20.40 1.16
N ARG A 226 28.41 -19.11 0.79
CA ARG A 226 29.55 -18.54 0.06
C ARG A 226 29.73 -17.09 0.46
N SER A 227 30.99 -16.67 0.52
CA SER A 227 31.37 -15.28 0.76
C SER A 227 32.75 -15.05 0.16
N ASP A 228 32.81 -14.47 -1.03
CA ASP A 228 34.03 -14.37 -1.83
C ASP A 228 34.28 -12.93 -2.27
N ARG A 229 35.56 -12.63 -2.51
CA ARG A 229 36.00 -11.39 -3.13
C ARG A 229 36.87 -11.70 -4.33
N GLN A 230 36.72 -10.94 -5.40
CA GLN A 230 37.63 -10.92 -6.53
C GLN A 230 38.18 -9.51 -6.71
N HIS A 231 39.49 -9.39 -6.81
CA HIS A 231 40.19 -8.13 -7.07
C HIS A 231 40.75 -8.18 -8.50
N ILE A 232 40.50 -7.11 -9.27
CA ILE A 232 41.12 -6.88 -10.58
C ILE A 232 42.03 -5.65 -10.44
N SER A 233 43.33 -5.85 -10.65
CA SER A 233 44.32 -4.76 -10.62
C SER A 233 44.38 -4.02 -11.96
N ALA A 234 45.02 -2.83 -11.96
CA ALA A 234 45.34 -2.09 -13.18
C ALA A 234 46.13 -2.90 -14.23
N SER A 235 46.92 -3.89 -13.79
CA SER A 235 47.70 -4.78 -14.65
C SER A 235 46.93 -6.00 -15.16
N GLY A 236 45.63 -6.09 -14.87
CA GLY A 236 44.77 -7.21 -15.29
C GLY A 236 44.93 -8.48 -14.45
N VAL A 237 45.63 -8.42 -13.31
CA VAL A 237 45.77 -9.56 -12.40
C VAL A 237 44.45 -9.75 -11.67
N VAL A 238 43.89 -10.95 -11.77
CA VAL A 238 42.67 -11.35 -11.07
C VAL A 238 43.05 -12.20 -9.87
N VAL A 239 42.74 -11.71 -8.66
CA VAL A 239 42.96 -12.45 -7.40
C VAL A 239 41.62 -12.76 -6.76
N ARG A 240 41.29 -14.05 -6.61
CA ARG A 240 40.14 -14.50 -5.84
C ARG A 240 40.55 -14.78 -4.39
N THR A 241 39.87 -14.14 -3.45
CA THR A 241 39.97 -14.38 -2.02
C THR A 241 38.70 -15.10 -1.55
N PRO A 242 38.71 -16.43 -1.40
CA PRO A 242 37.57 -17.15 -0.84
C PRO A 242 37.39 -16.82 0.65
N ASN A 243 36.17 -17.00 1.16
CA ASN A 243 35.83 -16.78 2.58
C ASN A 243 36.10 -15.34 3.07
N THR A 244 35.90 -14.35 2.21
CA THR A 244 36.00 -12.94 2.60
C THR A 244 34.90 -12.60 3.62
N PRO A 245 35.19 -11.95 4.76
CA PRO A 245 34.22 -11.71 5.83
C PRO A 245 33.29 -10.53 5.51
N ILE A 246 32.43 -10.68 4.51
CA ILE A 246 31.29 -9.79 4.31
C ILE A 246 30.34 -9.99 5.50
N THR A 247 29.92 -8.89 6.13
CA THR A 247 29.18 -8.94 7.40
C THR A 247 27.74 -8.48 7.20
N ILE A 248 26.78 -9.35 7.51
CA ILE A 248 25.37 -8.99 7.63
C ILE A 248 25.14 -8.43 9.03
N SER A 249 24.65 -7.19 9.09
CA SER A 249 24.32 -6.52 10.36
C SER A 249 22.84 -6.63 10.74
N LYS A 250 21.97 -6.70 9.73
CA LYS A 250 20.52 -6.76 9.92
C LYS A 250 19.85 -7.49 8.76
N ILE A 251 18.77 -8.19 9.06
CA ILE A 251 17.83 -8.74 8.08
C ILE A 251 16.43 -8.24 8.44
N GLU A 252 15.72 -7.66 7.48
CA GLU A 252 14.32 -7.29 7.61
C GLU A 252 13.47 -8.12 6.64
N GLY A 253 12.36 -8.66 7.11
CA GLY A 253 11.30 -9.17 6.25
C GLY A 253 10.44 -8.02 5.77
N VAL A 254 10.06 -7.99 4.49
CA VAL A 254 9.27 -6.93 3.86
C VAL A 254 7.95 -7.50 3.35
N LYS A 255 6.86 -6.80 3.63
CA LYS A 255 5.52 -7.11 3.13
C LYS A 255 4.79 -5.85 2.68
#